data_AF-A0A837P5J1-F1
#
_entry.id   AF-A0A837P5J1-F1
#
_cell.length_a   1.000
_cell.length_b   1.000
_cell.length_c   1.000
_cell.angle_alpha   90.00
_cell.angle_beta   90.00
_cell.angle_gamma   90.00
#
_symmetry.space_group_name_H-M   'P 1'
#
loop_
_entity.id
_entity.type
_entity.pdbx_description
1 polymer ?
#
loop_
_entity_poly.entity_id
_entity_poly.type
_entity_poly.pdbx_seq_one_letter_code
_entity_poly.pdbx_strand_id
1 'polypeptide(L)'
;MRLGSIEAGGTKFILAITDEHYRILKRQRVATTKPNETLEACVSFFKKNPVDALGIGSFGPADIKVDSPTYGQILNTPKAGWSHTDVVQMLRAALKIPITFTTDVNASAYGEYMIGQGQAVRSLVYFTIGTGIGGGVIQDNHFIGGMSHLEMGHTMVIPMSGDNFKGVCPYHQNRCFEGMASGPAIEARTGKPGEQLKRTNEVFKLISYYIAQLVFDAYLNFMPERIVIGGSVVSETELPVIRRDVEQLNNNYVELPNLDHLIVLTGIANNGSATIGNVALAKNLIF
;
A
#
# COMPACT_ATOMS: atom_id res chain seq x y z
N MET A 1 -13.11 19.18 14.13
CA MET A 1 -11.67 18.80 14.22
C MET A 1 -11.10 18.79 12.80
N ARG A 2 -9.84 19.15 12.61
CA ARG A 2 -9.16 19.08 11.31
C ARG A 2 -8.00 18.10 11.39
N LEU A 3 -7.97 17.13 10.49
CA LEU A 3 -6.95 16.09 10.48
C LEU A 3 -6.16 16.14 9.18
N GLY A 4 -4.83 16.09 9.30
CA GLY A 4 -3.92 16.09 8.17
C GLY A 4 -3.51 14.68 7.73
N SER A 5 -3.27 14.52 6.44
CA SER A 5 -2.65 13.33 5.86
C SER A 5 -1.50 13.70 4.93
N ILE A 6 -0.42 12.94 5.01
CA ILE A 6 0.65 12.89 4.00
C ILE A 6 0.76 11.46 3.49
N GLU A 7 0.39 11.24 2.23
CA GLU A 7 0.77 10.04 1.50
C GLU A 7 2.09 10.34 0.78
N ALA A 8 3.18 9.87 1.36
CA ALA A 8 4.52 10.06 0.85
C ALA A 8 4.84 8.97 -0.19
N GLY A 9 4.79 9.34 -1.47
CA GLY A 9 4.96 8.41 -2.57
C GLY A 9 6.31 8.47 -3.28
N GLY A 10 6.53 7.47 -4.14
CA GLY A 10 7.53 7.40 -5.21
C GLY A 10 7.95 8.74 -5.80
N THR A 11 6.97 9.32 -6.47
CA THR A 11 7.10 10.40 -7.45
C THR A 11 6.37 11.67 -7.01
N LYS A 12 5.44 11.54 -6.07
CA LYS A 12 4.64 12.63 -5.53
C LYS A 12 4.28 12.35 -4.08
N PHE A 13 4.10 13.42 -3.31
CA PHE A 13 3.41 13.42 -2.04
C PHE A 13 1.98 13.93 -2.26
N ILE A 14 1.00 13.30 -1.63
CA ILE A 14 -0.37 13.80 -1.57
C ILE A 14 -0.63 14.30 -0.15
N LEU A 15 -0.87 15.60 -0.04
CA LEU A 15 -1.27 16.26 1.19
C LEU A 15 -2.78 16.41 1.19
N ALA A 16 -3.42 16.09 2.31
CA ALA A 16 -4.85 16.28 2.47
C ALA A 16 -5.18 16.81 3.87
N ILE A 17 -6.28 17.55 3.94
CA ILE A 17 -6.93 17.96 5.18
C ILE A 17 -8.36 17.47 5.13
N THR A 18 -8.80 16.86 6.23
CA THR A 18 -10.14 16.33 6.37
C THR A 18 -10.82 16.86 7.63
N ASP A 19 -12.14 16.74 7.68
CA ASP A 19 -12.90 16.83 8.93
C ASP A 19 -12.91 15.50 9.69
N GLU A 20 -13.52 15.46 10.87
CA GLU A 20 -13.66 14.25 11.70
C GLU A 20 -14.47 13.11 11.06
N HIS A 21 -15.17 13.39 9.96
CA HIS A 21 -15.97 12.47 9.16
C HIS A 21 -15.27 12.06 7.86
N TYR A 22 -13.95 12.26 7.77
CA TYR A 22 -13.10 11.91 6.64
C TYR A 22 -13.41 12.65 5.33
N ARG A 23 -14.18 13.74 5.37
CA ARG A 23 -14.45 14.53 4.16
C ARG A 23 -13.23 15.39 3.84
N ILE A 24 -12.75 15.31 2.59
CA ILE A 24 -11.60 16.09 2.13
C ILE A 24 -11.99 17.55 2.01
N LEU A 25 -11.39 18.39 2.85
CA LEU A 25 -11.54 19.85 2.84
C LEU A 25 -10.53 20.51 1.89
N LYS A 26 -9.32 19.93 1.81
CA LYS A 26 -8.24 20.43 0.96
C LYS A 26 -7.32 19.30 0.53
N ARG A 27 -6.82 19.37 -0.69
CA ARG A 27 -5.83 18.42 -1.22
C ARG A 27 -4.78 19.18 -2.02
N GLN A 28 -3.52 18.78 -1.90
CA GLN A 28 -2.42 19.32 -2.69
C GLN A 28 -1.46 18.20 -3.07
N ARG A 29 -0.98 18.24 -4.32
CA ARG A 29 0.12 17.39 -4.77
C ARG A 29 1.43 18.15 -4.64
N VAL A 30 2.45 17.49 -4.12
CA VAL A 30 3.84 17.96 -4.09
C VAL A 30 4.68 16.96 -4.87
N ALA A 31 5.61 17.42 -5.71
CA ALA A 31 6.53 16.51 -6.40
C ALA A 31 7.56 15.96 -5.40
N THR A 32 7.88 14.67 -5.48
CA THR A 32 8.97 14.11 -4.67
C THR A 32 10.30 14.49 -5.32
N THR A 33 11.03 15.43 -4.74
CA THR A 33 12.38 15.84 -5.18
C THR A 33 13.40 15.43 -4.11
N LYS A 34 14.19 16.38 -3.60
CA LYS A 34 15.04 16.20 -2.42
C LYS A 34 14.18 16.23 -1.16
N PRO A 35 14.59 15.53 -0.08
CA PRO A 35 13.84 15.50 1.16
C PRO A 35 13.53 16.88 1.73
N ASN A 36 14.53 17.75 1.88
CA ASN A 36 14.34 19.08 2.47
C ASN A 36 13.32 19.91 1.69
N GLU A 37 13.44 19.99 0.37
CA GLU A 37 12.51 20.74 -0.50
C GLU A 37 11.08 20.19 -0.40
N THR A 38 10.94 18.86 -0.42
CA THR A 38 9.64 18.18 -0.36
C THR A 38 8.98 18.38 1.01
N LEU A 39 9.74 18.22 2.09
CA LEU A 39 9.25 18.35 3.47
C LEU A 39 8.98 19.82 3.83
N GLU A 40 9.77 20.78 3.34
CA GLU A 40 9.48 22.22 3.48
C GLU A 40 8.16 22.60 2.80
N ALA A 41 7.86 22.01 1.63
CA ALA A 41 6.58 22.21 0.97
C ALA A 41 5.41 21.64 1.81
N CYS A 42 5.60 20.49 2.45
CA CYS A 42 4.63 19.92 3.39
C CYS A 42 4.42 20.83 4.60
N VAL A 43 5.50 21.31 5.22
CA VAL A 43 5.45 22.26 6.34
C VAL A 43 4.71 23.53 5.95
N SER A 44 5.02 24.11 4.78
CA SER A 44 4.38 25.32 4.27
C SER A 44 2.87 25.12 4.08
N PHE A 45 2.46 23.96 3.57
CA PHE A 45 1.05 23.62 3.42
C PHE A 45 0.32 23.56 4.77
N PHE A 46 0.85 22.82 5.75
CA PHE A 46 0.18 22.66 7.06
C PHE A 46 0.30 23.90 7.97
N LYS A 47 1.31 24.74 7.81
CA LYS A 47 1.35 26.06 8.48
C LYS A 47 0.26 27.01 7.97
N LYS A 48 0.01 27.00 6.65
CA LYS A 48 -1.07 27.81 6.04
C LYS A 48 -2.46 27.23 6.32
N ASN A 49 -2.54 25.95 6.64
CA ASN A 49 -3.79 25.23 6.86
C ASN A 49 -3.66 24.34 8.10
N PRO A 50 -3.73 24.91 9.32
CA PRO A 50 -3.51 24.17 10.55
C PRO A 50 -4.48 22.99 10.72
N VAL A 51 -3.95 21.91 11.29
CA VAL A 51 -4.64 20.66 11.63
C VAL A 51 -4.30 20.28 13.07
N ASP A 52 -5.18 19.52 13.71
CA ASP A 52 -5.07 19.11 15.10
C ASP A 52 -4.09 17.92 15.27
N ALA A 53 -4.00 17.03 14.28
CA ALA A 53 -3.01 15.95 14.18
C ALA A 53 -2.71 15.60 12.73
N LEU A 54 -1.60 14.90 12.50
CA LEU A 54 -1.11 14.51 11.18
C LEU A 54 -0.79 13.01 11.11
N GLY A 55 -1.32 12.33 10.10
CA GLY A 55 -0.96 10.96 9.76
C GLY A 55 -0.09 10.91 8.52
N ILE A 56 0.92 10.05 8.54
CA ILE A 56 1.86 9.89 7.45
C ILE A 56 1.93 8.42 7.06
N GLY A 57 1.65 8.16 5.78
CA GLY A 57 1.82 6.86 5.15
C GLY A 57 2.91 7.01 4.11
N SER A 58 4.06 6.38 4.34
CA SER A 58 5.25 6.56 3.51
C SER A 58 5.60 5.35 2.70
N PHE A 59 6.15 5.58 1.51
CA PHE A 59 6.95 4.57 0.82
C PHE A 59 8.06 4.06 1.76
N GLY A 60 8.40 2.79 1.61
CA GLY A 60 9.39 2.10 2.43
C GLY A 60 10.66 1.68 1.68
N PRO A 61 11.52 0.90 2.36
CA PRO A 61 11.38 0.53 3.77
C PRO A 61 11.54 1.73 4.72
N ALA A 62 10.80 1.75 5.84
CA ALA A 62 10.82 2.84 6.80
C ALA A 62 10.73 2.32 8.25
N ASP A 63 11.33 3.03 9.19
CA ASP A 63 11.20 2.69 10.60
C ASP A 63 9.87 3.19 11.16
N ILE A 64 8.94 2.25 11.35
CA ILE A 64 7.59 2.52 11.85
C ILE A 64 7.43 2.17 13.35
N LYS A 65 8.51 1.75 14.01
CA LYS A 65 8.46 1.29 15.40
C LYS A 65 8.56 2.48 16.35
N VAL A 66 7.49 2.77 17.07
CA VAL A 66 7.35 4.01 17.88
C VAL A 66 8.43 4.17 18.95
N ASP A 67 8.92 3.07 19.54
CA ASP A 67 10.00 3.08 20.55
C ASP A 67 11.42 3.05 19.93
N SER A 68 11.54 3.03 18.62
CA SER A 68 12.85 3.07 17.94
C SER A 68 13.45 4.48 17.98
N PRO A 69 14.77 4.63 18.19
CA PRO A 69 15.44 5.93 18.12
C PRO A 69 15.36 6.59 16.73
N THR A 70 15.04 5.81 15.70
CA THR A 70 14.92 6.24 14.30
C THR A 70 13.47 6.20 13.79
N TYR A 71 12.48 6.15 14.67
CA TYR A 71 11.05 6.19 14.30
C TYR A 71 10.74 7.35 13.35
N GLY A 72 10.14 7.03 12.20
CA GLY A 72 9.82 8.01 11.16
C GLY A 72 10.92 8.24 10.14
N GLN A 73 12.02 7.50 10.21
CA GLN A 73 13.11 7.57 9.26
C GLN A 73 12.87 6.64 8.07
N ILE A 74 13.11 7.13 6.86
CA ILE A 74 13.21 6.27 5.67
C ILE A 74 14.52 5.47 5.77
N LEU A 75 14.45 4.16 5.56
CA LEU A 75 15.62 3.28 5.59
C LEU A 75 16.29 3.26 4.21
N ASN A 76 16.91 2.15 3.82
CA ASN A 76 17.59 2.03 2.53
C ASN A 76 16.58 2.10 1.38
N THR A 77 16.67 3.15 0.56
CA THR A 77 15.84 3.31 -0.64
C THR A 77 16.70 3.70 -1.85
N PRO A 78 16.36 3.26 -3.08
CA PRO A 78 17.06 3.70 -4.29
C PRO A 78 16.81 5.19 -4.62
N LYS A 79 15.90 5.86 -3.91
CA LYS A 79 15.62 7.29 -4.13
C LYS A 79 16.75 8.16 -3.59
N ALA A 80 17.39 8.89 -4.49
CA ALA A 80 18.50 9.77 -4.17
C ALA A 80 18.17 10.74 -3.02
N GLY A 81 18.98 10.69 -1.97
CA GLY A 81 18.89 11.57 -0.79
C GLY A 81 17.86 11.17 0.25
N TRP A 82 16.93 10.25 -0.03
CA TRP A 82 15.87 9.90 0.93
C TRP A 82 16.31 8.89 1.99
N SER A 83 17.30 8.04 1.71
CA SER A 83 17.83 7.12 2.71
C SER A 83 18.26 7.88 3.96
N HIS A 84 17.83 7.40 5.12
CA HIS A 84 18.10 7.98 6.43
C HIS A 84 17.49 9.39 6.65
N THR A 85 16.52 9.81 5.84
CA THR A 85 15.75 11.04 6.10
C THR A 85 14.79 10.82 7.26
N ASP A 86 14.88 11.66 8.29
CA ASP A 86 13.94 11.66 9.41
C ASP A 86 12.72 12.56 9.10
N VAL A 87 11.66 11.93 8.59
CA VAL A 87 10.45 12.63 8.15
C VAL A 87 9.65 13.17 9.34
N VAL A 88 9.50 12.34 10.38
CA VAL A 88 8.68 12.68 11.54
C VAL A 88 9.30 13.82 12.33
N GLN A 89 10.61 13.77 12.62
CA GLN A 89 11.26 14.80 13.41
C GLN A 89 11.25 16.15 12.71
N MET A 90 11.49 16.20 11.39
CA MET A 90 11.43 17.45 10.62
C MET A 90 10.04 18.10 10.67
N LEU A 91 8.98 17.32 10.48
CA LEU A 91 7.60 17.82 10.54
C LEU A 91 7.21 18.20 11.97
N ARG A 92 7.58 17.40 12.97
CA ARG A 92 7.28 17.64 14.39
C ARG A 92 7.93 18.92 14.90
N ALA A 93 9.20 19.16 14.56
CA ALA A 93 9.91 20.38 14.93
C ALA A 93 9.25 21.64 14.37
N ALA A 94 8.71 21.56 13.16
CA ALA A 94 8.13 22.70 12.46
C ALA A 94 6.64 22.95 12.78
N LEU A 95 5.85 21.89 13.01
CA LEU A 95 4.39 21.97 13.16
C LEU A 95 3.94 21.89 14.62
N LYS A 96 4.70 21.24 15.50
CA LYS A 96 4.39 21.08 16.93
C LYS A 96 2.99 20.50 17.22
N ILE A 97 2.58 19.52 16.41
CA ILE A 97 1.32 18.77 16.55
C ILE A 97 1.61 17.27 16.72
N PRO A 98 0.66 16.47 17.22
CA PRO A 98 0.76 15.01 17.20
C PRO A 98 0.94 14.48 15.78
N ILE A 99 1.88 13.54 15.60
CA ILE A 99 2.20 12.91 14.32
C ILE A 99 2.29 11.39 14.51
N THR A 100 1.59 10.65 13.66
CA THR A 100 1.73 9.20 13.48
C THR A 100 2.34 8.89 12.11
N PHE A 101 3.09 7.80 12.03
CA PHE A 101 3.86 7.43 10.87
C PHE A 101 3.82 5.92 10.67
N THR A 102 3.53 5.51 9.44
CA THR A 102 3.53 4.11 9.02
C THR A 102 3.84 4.03 7.53
N THR A 103 3.80 2.83 6.93
CA THR A 103 3.93 2.67 5.48
C THR A 103 2.65 3.07 4.75
N ASP A 104 2.75 3.41 3.47
CA ASP A 104 1.61 3.69 2.60
C ASP A 104 0.62 2.51 2.50
N VAL A 105 1.13 1.28 2.49
CA VAL A 105 0.30 0.06 2.49
C VAL A 105 -0.36 -0.23 3.84
N ASN A 106 0.30 0.04 4.96
CA ASN A 106 -0.35 -0.03 6.28
C ASN A 106 -1.43 1.04 6.42
N ALA A 107 -1.15 2.28 6.00
CA ALA A 107 -2.15 3.34 5.93
C ALA A 107 -3.33 2.91 5.05
N SER A 108 -3.08 2.32 3.89
CA SER A 108 -4.15 1.84 3.01
C SER A 108 -4.98 0.72 3.64
N ALA A 109 -4.33 -0.26 4.27
CA ALA A 109 -4.99 -1.33 5.02
C ALA A 109 -5.90 -0.74 6.10
N TYR A 110 -5.41 0.23 6.86
CA TYR A 110 -6.18 0.86 7.94
C TYR A 110 -7.33 1.70 7.41
N GLY A 111 -7.17 2.39 6.27
CA GLY A 111 -8.27 3.08 5.62
C GLY A 111 -9.42 2.14 5.24
N GLU A 112 -9.10 1.03 4.59
CA GLU A 112 -10.08 -0.01 4.24
C GLU A 112 -10.71 -0.65 5.48
N TYR A 113 -9.91 -0.90 6.52
CA TYR A 113 -10.37 -1.43 7.80
C TYR A 113 -11.40 -0.50 8.47
N MET A 114 -11.15 0.81 8.43
CA MET A 114 -11.99 1.78 9.15
C MET A 114 -13.27 2.18 8.42
N ILE A 115 -13.22 2.38 7.10
CA ILE A 115 -14.40 2.87 6.34
C ILE A 115 -14.64 2.16 5.01
N GLY A 116 -13.77 1.23 4.62
CA GLY A 116 -13.85 0.52 3.34
C GLY A 116 -14.33 -0.91 3.51
N GLN A 117 -13.68 -1.83 2.79
CA GLN A 117 -14.08 -3.24 2.74
C GLN A 117 -13.87 -4.01 4.05
N GLY A 118 -13.22 -3.40 5.04
CA GLY A 118 -12.87 -4.02 6.31
C GLY A 118 -13.83 -3.73 7.47
N GLN A 119 -14.86 -2.89 7.29
CA GLN A 119 -15.71 -2.42 8.40
C GLN A 119 -16.43 -3.54 9.18
N ALA A 120 -16.68 -4.67 8.53
CA ALA A 120 -17.41 -5.80 9.10
C ALA A 120 -16.51 -6.97 9.52
N VAL A 121 -15.19 -6.80 9.49
CA VAL A 121 -14.21 -7.85 9.79
C VAL A 121 -13.18 -7.39 10.81
N ARG A 122 -12.48 -8.34 11.42
CA ARG A 122 -11.43 -8.09 12.41
C ARG A 122 -10.03 -8.32 11.85
N SER A 123 -9.92 -9.04 10.74
CA SER A 123 -8.67 -9.33 10.06
C SER A 123 -8.73 -8.97 8.58
N LEU A 124 -7.76 -8.20 8.11
CA LEU A 124 -7.70 -7.69 6.74
C LEU A 124 -6.26 -7.68 6.23
N VAL A 125 -6.07 -8.23 5.03
CA VAL A 125 -4.86 -8.02 4.22
C VAL A 125 -5.21 -7.02 3.12
N TYR A 126 -4.38 -6.02 2.93
CA TYR A 126 -4.46 -5.09 1.81
C TYR A 126 -3.23 -5.27 0.92
N PHE A 127 -3.44 -5.33 -0.39
CA PHE A 127 -2.40 -5.24 -1.38
C PHE A 127 -2.58 -4.02 -2.25
N THR A 128 -1.48 -3.33 -2.59
CA THR A 128 -1.45 -2.41 -3.73
C THR A 128 -0.68 -3.04 -4.87
N ILE A 129 -1.25 -3.04 -6.07
CA ILE A 129 -0.61 -3.57 -7.28
C ILE A 129 -0.60 -2.46 -8.34
N GLY A 130 0.55 -1.81 -8.49
CA GLY A 130 0.72 -0.63 -9.33
C GLY A 130 2.16 -0.52 -9.81
N THR A 131 2.81 0.61 -9.56
CA THR A 131 4.25 0.79 -9.88
C THR A 131 5.13 -0.26 -9.17
N GLY A 132 4.74 -0.65 -7.95
CA GLY A 132 5.31 -1.78 -7.21
C GLY A 132 4.20 -2.67 -6.67
N ILE A 133 4.57 -3.64 -5.83
CA ILE A 133 3.63 -4.45 -5.06
C ILE A 133 4.00 -4.33 -3.58
N GLY A 134 3.02 -3.98 -2.76
CA GLY A 134 3.20 -3.91 -1.31
C GLY A 134 1.95 -4.41 -0.59
N GLY A 135 2.14 -4.85 0.66
CA GLY A 135 1.06 -5.40 1.47
C GLY A 135 1.09 -4.87 2.90
N GLY A 136 -0.10 -4.61 3.45
CA GLY A 136 -0.32 -4.28 4.85
C GLY A 136 -1.34 -5.24 5.45
N VAL A 137 -1.15 -5.63 6.71
CA VAL A 137 -2.01 -6.61 7.38
C VAL A 137 -2.45 -6.07 8.73
N ILE A 138 -3.74 -6.23 9.02
CA ILE A 138 -4.36 -5.86 10.30
C ILE A 138 -5.06 -7.08 10.87
N GLN A 139 -4.88 -7.34 12.16
CA GLN A 139 -5.69 -8.29 12.94
C GLN A 139 -6.03 -7.65 14.28
N ASP A 140 -7.32 -7.70 14.66
CA ASP A 140 -7.81 -7.17 15.92
C ASP A 140 -7.35 -5.72 16.19
N ASN A 141 -7.45 -4.86 15.17
CA ASN A 141 -7.04 -3.45 15.20
C ASN A 141 -5.51 -3.22 15.41
N HIS A 142 -4.69 -4.26 15.26
CA HIS A 142 -3.23 -4.15 15.30
C HIS A 142 -2.64 -4.42 13.92
N PHE A 143 -1.65 -3.63 13.52
CA PHE A 143 -0.84 -3.96 12.37
C PHE A 143 -0.03 -5.22 12.66
N ILE A 144 -0.01 -6.14 11.71
CA ILE A 144 0.91 -7.27 11.76
C ILE A 144 2.26 -6.80 11.20
N GLY A 145 3.25 -6.81 12.08
CA GLY A 145 4.63 -6.43 11.83
C GLY A 145 5.41 -6.68 13.12
N GLY A 146 6.55 -7.37 13.02
CA GLY A 146 7.37 -7.72 14.17
C GLY A 146 8.54 -6.76 14.30
N MET A 147 9.71 -7.19 13.85
CA MET A 147 10.92 -6.36 13.80
C MET A 147 10.81 -5.17 12.83
N SER A 148 9.91 -5.25 11.84
CA SER A 148 9.67 -4.23 10.82
C SER A 148 8.23 -4.38 10.27
N HIS A 149 7.85 -3.48 9.35
CA HIS A 149 6.69 -3.68 8.49
C HIS A 149 6.92 -4.82 7.48
N LEU A 150 5.84 -5.27 6.85
CA LEU A 150 5.87 -6.31 5.84
C LEU A 150 6.34 -5.78 4.48
N GLU A 151 6.95 -6.66 3.69
CA GLU A 151 7.44 -6.41 2.32
C GLU A 151 6.91 -7.49 1.37
N MET A 152 5.58 -7.68 1.39
CA MET A 152 4.92 -8.84 0.78
C MET A 152 5.06 -8.91 -0.75
N GLY A 153 5.34 -7.79 -1.44
CA GLY A 153 5.60 -7.83 -2.89
C GLY A 153 6.94 -8.48 -3.25
N HIS A 154 7.85 -8.62 -2.29
CA HIS A 154 9.15 -9.26 -2.48
C HIS A 154 9.18 -10.73 -2.03
N THR A 155 8.05 -11.30 -1.59
CA THR A 155 7.97 -12.75 -1.35
C THR A 155 8.16 -13.52 -2.65
N MET A 156 8.67 -14.74 -2.52
CA MET A 156 9.13 -15.52 -3.67
C MET A 156 7.95 -16.09 -4.45
N VAL A 157 8.06 -16.10 -5.77
CA VAL A 157 7.02 -16.60 -6.67
C VAL A 157 7.50 -17.82 -7.44
N ILE A 158 6.57 -18.70 -7.81
CA ILE A 158 6.81 -19.79 -8.76
C ILE A 158 6.43 -19.29 -10.16
N PRO A 159 7.41 -19.11 -11.08
CA PRO A 159 7.12 -18.69 -12.44
C PRO A 159 6.14 -19.64 -13.13
N MET A 160 5.21 -19.10 -13.92
CA MET A 160 4.33 -19.93 -14.74
C MET A 160 5.20 -20.73 -15.72
N SER A 161 4.87 -22.01 -15.94
CA SER A 161 5.57 -22.82 -16.94
C SER A 161 5.58 -22.10 -18.30
N GLY A 162 6.78 -21.95 -18.88
CA GLY A 162 6.99 -21.27 -20.16
C GLY A 162 7.17 -19.74 -20.06
N ASP A 163 6.99 -19.12 -18.89
CA ASP A 163 7.27 -17.70 -18.71
C ASP A 163 8.77 -17.45 -18.50
N ASN A 164 9.45 -17.04 -19.57
CA ASN A 164 10.90 -16.77 -19.59
C ASN A 164 11.27 -15.32 -19.22
N PHE A 165 10.32 -14.52 -18.74
CA PHE A 165 10.58 -13.14 -18.36
C PHE A 165 11.61 -13.04 -17.24
N LYS A 166 12.50 -12.06 -17.37
CA LYS A 166 13.61 -11.85 -16.44
C LYS A 166 13.21 -11.10 -15.17
N GLY A 167 12.02 -10.53 -15.12
CA GLY A 167 11.55 -9.73 -13.99
C GLY A 167 12.11 -8.32 -13.99
N VAL A 168 11.36 -7.37 -13.45
CA VAL A 168 11.77 -5.96 -13.35
C VAL A 168 12.39 -5.58 -12.00
N CYS A 169 12.26 -6.45 -11.00
CA CYS A 169 12.78 -6.16 -9.67
C CYS A 169 14.32 -6.19 -9.69
N PRO A 170 15.02 -5.12 -9.26
CA PRO A 170 16.48 -5.08 -9.29
C PRO A 170 17.13 -6.01 -8.26
N TYR A 171 16.40 -6.43 -7.23
CA TYR A 171 16.90 -7.29 -6.16
C TYR A 171 16.70 -8.78 -6.45
N HIS A 172 15.52 -9.15 -6.94
CA HIS A 172 15.10 -10.54 -7.04
C HIS A 172 14.79 -11.00 -8.46
N GLN A 173 14.80 -10.08 -9.44
CA GLN A 173 14.53 -10.39 -10.85
C GLN A 173 13.15 -11.08 -10.98
N ASN A 174 13.11 -12.26 -11.60
CA ASN A 174 11.89 -13.04 -11.84
C ASN A 174 11.48 -13.93 -10.65
N ARG A 175 12.08 -13.72 -9.48
CA ARG A 175 11.84 -14.56 -8.31
C ARG A 175 10.87 -13.98 -7.30
N CYS A 176 10.42 -12.73 -7.45
CA CYS A 176 9.43 -12.13 -6.54
C CYS A 176 8.19 -11.59 -7.25
N PHE A 177 7.09 -11.42 -6.53
CA PHE A 177 5.82 -10.95 -7.09
C PHE A 177 5.93 -9.60 -7.78
N GLU A 178 6.56 -8.60 -7.16
CA GLU A 178 6.74 -7.27 -7.77
C GLU A 178 7.50 -7.36 -9.10
N GLY A 179 8.54 -8.18 -9.15
CA GLY A 179 9.33 -8.38 -10.35
C GLY A 179 8.54 -9.00 -11.50
N MET A 180 7.50 -9.78 -11.19
CA MET A 180 6.73 -10.54 -12.18
C MET A 180 5.37 -9.94 -12.53
N ALA A 181 4.75 -9.18 -11.62
CA ALA A 181 3.34 -8.80 -11.70
C ALA A 181 3.02 -7.30 -11.49
N SER A 182 4.04 -6.45 -11.32
CA SER A 182 3.83 -5.00 -11.24
C SER A 182 3.47 -4.37 -12.59
N GLY A 183 3.00 -3.12 -12.59
CA GLY A 183 2.76 -2.33 -13.79
C GLY A 183 3.99 -2.24 -14.71
N PRO A 184 5.19 -1.94 -14.19
CA PRO A 184 6.43 -2.01 -14.97
C PRO A 184 6.72 -3.41 -15.53
N ALA A 185 6.33 -4.49 -14.85
CA ALA A 185 6.45 -5.84 -15.41
C ALA A 185 5.53 -6.03 -16.64
N ILE A 186 4.30 -5.51 -16.61
CA ILE A 186 3.40 -5.49 -17.78
C ILE A 186 4.03 -4.70 -18.93
N GLU A 187 4.53 -3.51 -18.64
CA GLU A 187 5.15 -2.65 -19.65
C GLU A 187 6.39 -3.30 -20.27
N ALA A 188 7.28 -3.88 -19.46
CA ALA A 188 8.46 -4.58 -19.95
C ALA A 188 8.13 -5.83 -20.79
N ARG A 189 7.01 -6.50 -20.52
CA ARG A 189 6.55 -7.67 -21.29
C ARG A 189 5.91 -7.30 -22.63
N THR A 190 5.27 -6.15 -22.70
CA THR A 190 4.36 -5.81 -23.82
C THR A 190 4.78 -4.58 -24.62
N GLY A 191 5.74 -3.80 -24.10
CA GLY A 191 6.16 -2.51 -24.63
C GLY A 191 5.16 -1.38 -24.40
N LYS A 192 4.10 -1.60 -23.62
CA LYS A 192 3.05 -0.60 -23.34
C LYS A 192 2.58 -0.66 -21.88
N PRO A 193 2.25 0.48 -21.26
CA PRO A 193 1.57 0.49 -19.96
C PRO A 193 0.27 -0.32 -19.99
N GLY A 194 -0.05 -0.97 -18.87
CA GLY A 194 -1.24 -1.84 -18.78
C GLY A 194 -2.54 -1.11 -19.08
N GLU A 195 -2.64 0.18 -18.78
CA GLU A 195 -3.81 1.02 -19.05
C GLU A 195 -4.08 1.20 -20.56
N GLN A 196 -3.07 0.97 -21.41
CA GLN A 196 -3.19 1.04 -22.88
C GLN A 196 -3.48 -0.31 -23.53
N LEU A 197 -3.55 -1.39 -22.74
CA LEU A 197 -3.82 -2.73 -23.23
C LEU A 197 -5.30 -3.06 -23.08
N LYS A 198 -5.83 -3.80 -24.06
CA LYS A 198 -7.13 -4.46 -23.88
C LYS A 198 -6.99 -5.52 -22.81
N ARG A 199 -8.00 -5.67 -21.94
CA ARG A 199 -8.02 -6.69 -20.87
C ARG A 199 -7.99 -8.13 -21.40
N THR A 200 -8.27 -8.34 -22.69
CA THR A 200 -8.09 -9.62 -23.38
C THR A 200 -6.63 -9.96 -23.70
N ASN A 201 -5.67 -9.07 -23.42
CA ASN A 201 -4.25 -9.36 -23.63
C ASN A 201 -3.79 -10.49 -22.70
N GLU A 202 -3.06 -11.46 -23.25
CA GLU A 202 -2.57 -12.64 -22.52
C GLU A 202 -1.70 -12.29 -21.30
N VAL A 203 -1.08 -11.11 -21.26
CA VAL A 203 -0.33 -10.65 -20.08
C VAL A 203 -1.18 -10.67 -18.82
N PHE A 204 -2.48 -10.35 -18.89
CA PHE A 204 -3.34 -10.33 -17.70
C PHE A 204 -3.63 -11.72 -17.15
N LYS A 205 -3.48 -12.78 -17.95
CA LYS A 205 -3.51 -14.16 -17.44
C LYS A 205 -2.28 -14.47 -16.59
N LEU A 206 -1.10 -14.03 -17.04
CA LEU A 206 0.14 -14.14 -16.26
C LEU A 206 0.03 -13.34 -14.95
N ILE A 207 -0.46 -12.10 -15.02
CA ILE A 207 -0.67 -11.27 -13.83
C ILE A 207 -1.64 -11.95 -12.87
N SER A 208 -2.79 -12.43 -13.34
CA SER A 208 -3.78 -13.11 -12.49
C SER A 208 -3.20 -14.33 -11.77
N TYR A 209 -2.40 -15.14 -12.47
CA TYR A 209 -1.71 -16.29 -11.88
C TYR A 209 -0.74 -15.91 -10.76
N TYR A 210 0.06 -14.86 -10.97
CA TYR A 210 0.99 -14.38 -9.94
C TYR A 210 0.28 -13.73 -8.76
N ILE A 211 -0.80 -12.98 -9.01
CA ILE A 211 -1.60 -12.39 -7.92
C ILE A 211 -2.36 -13.46 -7.15
N ALA A 212 -2.85 -14.52 -7.79
CA ALA A 212 -3.47 -15.65 -7.10
C ALA A 212 -2.51 -16.34 -6.13
N GLN A 213 -1.24 -16.55 -6.54
CA GLN A 213 -0.21 -17.06 -5.63
C GLN A 213 0.03 -16.13 -4.44
N LEU A 214 0.13 -14.82 -4.65
CA LEU A 214 0.31 -13.84 -3.57
C LEU A 214 -0.88 -13.84 -2.59
N VAL A 215 -2.10 -13.86 -3.13
CA VAL A 215 -3.34 -13.90 -2.34
C VAL A 215 -3.44 -15.19 -1.54
N PHE A 216 -3.10 -16.33 -2.15
CA PHE A 216 -3.14 -17.62 -1.48
C PHE A 216 -2.06 -17.74 -0.39
N ASP A 217 -0.84 -17.26 -0.66
CA ASP A 217 0.22 -17.17 0.35
C ASP A 217 -0.23 -16.33 1.56
N ALA A 218 -0.82 -15.16 1.31
CA ALA A 218 -1.36 -14.33 2.37
C ALA A 218 -2.50 -15.00 3.15
N TYR A 219 -3.37 -15.72 2.45
CA TYR A 219 -4.45 -16.47 3.10
C TYR A 219 -3.89 -17.52 4.05
N LEU A 220 -2.92 -18.33 3.63
CA LEU A 220 -2.34 -19.37 4.48
C LEU A 220 -1.53 -18.82 5.66
N ASN A 221 -0.85 -17.69 5.49
CA ASN A 221 0.02 -17.13 6.54
C ASN A 221 -0.74 -16.26 7.55
N PHE A 222 -1.82 -15.59 7.14
CA PHE A 222 -2.54 -14.63 7.99
C PHE A 222 -3.99 -15.01 8.28
N MET A 223 -4.57 -15.97 7.54
CA MET A 223 -5.98 -16.37 7.65
C MET A 223 -6.96 -15.19 7.81
N PRO A 224 -6.92 -14.19 6.90
CA PRO A 224 -7.74 -13.00 7.04
C PRO A 224 -9.20 -13.28 6.65
N GLU A 225 -10.12 -12.54 7.25
CA GLU A 225 -11.52 -12.49 6.84
C GLU A 225 -11.73 -11.66 5.56
N ARG A 226 -10.76 -10.82 5.19
CA ARG A 226 -10.80 -9.99 3.98
C ARG A 226 -9.41 -9.79 3.37
N ILE A 227 -9.33 -9.90 2.05
CA ILE A 227 -8.19 -9.52 1.23
C ILE A 227 -8.66 -8.44 0.24
N VAL A 228 -8.11 -7.24 0.37
CA VAL A 228 -8.45 -6.09 -0.45
C VAL A 228 -7.33 -5.81 -1.43
N ILE A 229 -7.66 -5.70 -2.72
CA ILE A 229 -6.72 -5.38 -3.79
C ILE A 229 -6.98 -3.94 -4.27
N GLY A 230 -6.01 -3.07 -4.03
CA GLY A 230 -5.92 -1.73 -4.61
C GLY A 230 -4.84 -1.63 -5.68
N GLY A 231 -4.59 -0.41 -6.13
CA GLY A 231 -3.68 -0.13 -7.26
C GLY A 231 -4.38 -0.19 -8.62
N SER A 232 -3.63 0.03 -9.70
CA SER A 232 -4.20 0.20 -11.06
C SER A 232 -4.14 -1.06 -11.92
N VAL A 233 -3.39 -2.09 -11.49
CA VAL A 233 -3.12 -3.27 -12.33
C VAL A 233 -4.32 -4.22 -12.38
N VAL A 234 -4.88 -4.55 -11.22
CA VAL A 234 -5.99 -5.50 -11.08
C VAL A 234 -7.32 -4.74 -11.10
N SER A 235 -8.28 -5.28 -11.84
CA SER A 235 -9.64 -4.76 -11.95
C SER A 235 -10.67 -5.88 -11.84
N GLU A 236 -11.95 -5.54 -11.95
CA GLU A 236 -13.07 -6.50 -11.87
C GLU A 236 -12.94 -7.64 -12.89
N THR A 237 -12.24 -7.42 -14.02
CA THR A 237 -12.03 -8.44 -15.03
C THR A 237 -11.08 -9.55 -14.60
N GLU A 238 -10.13 -9.27 -13.71
CA GLU A 238 -9.13 -10.24 -13.25
C GLU A 238 -9.62 -11.04 -12.03
N LEU A 239 -10.53 -10.50 -11.22
CA LEU A 239 -10.97 -11.13 -9.97
C LEU A 239 -11.50 -12.56 -10.14
N PRO A 240 -12.37 -12.89 -11.12
CA PRO A 240 -12.84 -14.27 -11.29
C PRO A 240 -11.71 -15.25 -11.60
N VAL A 241 -10.70 -14.81 -12.35
CA VAL A 241 -9.53 -15.63 -12.68
C VAL A 241 -8.65 -15.83 -11.45
N ILE A 242 -8.38 -14.77 -10.69
CA ILE A 242 -7.62 -14.84 -9.44
C ILE A 242 -8.29 -15.78 -8.44
N ARG A 243 -9.60 -15.67 -8.24
CA ARG A 243 -10.36 -16.53 -7.31
C ARG A 243 -10.31 -18.00 -7.73
N ARG A 244 -10.53 -18.29 -9.02
CA ARG A 244 -10.38 -19.64 -9.57
C ARG A 244 -8.99 -20.20 -9.33
N ASP A 245 -7.95 -19.41 -9.59
CA ASP A 245 -6.57 -19.87 -9.45
C ASP A 245 -6.19 -20.07 -7.97
N VAL A 246 -6.72 -19.25 -7.04
CA VAL A 246 -6.60 -19.49 -5.59
C VAL A 246 -7.25 -20.81 -5.18
N GLU A 247 -8.43 -21.14 -5.70
CA GLU A 247 -9.10 -22.42 -5.44
C GLU A 247 -8.27 -23.60 -5.96
N GLN A 248 -7.69 -23.47 -7.15
CA GLN A 248 -6.79 -24.49 -7.72
C GLN A 248 -5.51 -24.66 -6.90
N LEU A 249 -4.88 -23.56 -6.46
CA LEU A 249 -3.69 -23.59 -5.62
C LEU A 249 -3.99 -24.21 -4.24
N ASN A 250 -5.17 -23.95 -3.69
CA ASN A 250 -5.61 -24.55 -2.44
C ASN A 250 -5.73 -26.08 -2.53
N ASN A 251 -6.17 -26.60 -3.69
CA ASN A 251 -6.30 -28.05 -3.93
C ASN A 251 -7.04 -28.78 -2.79
N ASN A 252 -8.09 -28.15 -2.25
CA ASN A 252 -8.88 -28.64 -1.11
C ASN A 252 -8.09 -28.91 0.17
N TYR A 253 -6.97 -28.21 0.40
CA TYR A 253 -6.15 -28.40 1.59
C TYR A 253 -6.77 -27.76 2.84
N VAL A 254 -7.13 -26.48 2.76
CA VAL A 254 -7.85 -25.76 3.83
C VAL A 254 -9.23 -25.33 3.36
N GLU A 255 -10.13 -25.11 4.32
CA GLU A 255 -11.44 -24.54 4.04
C GLU A 255 -11.27 -23.12 3.48
N LEU A 256 -11.88 -22.86 2.32
CA LEU A 256 -11.97 -21.53 1.73
C LEU A 256 -13.36 -20.97 2.01
N PRO A 257 -13.47 -19.73 2.53
CA PRO A 257 -14.76 -19.04 2.58
C PRO A 257 -15.21 -18.69 1.17
N ASN A 258 -16.38 -18.04 1.06
CA ASN A 258 -16.81 -17.47 -0.21
C ASN A 258 -15.75 -16.48 -0.74
N LEU A 259 -15.11 -16.84 -1.85
CA LEU A 259 -14.02 -16.06 -2.45
C LEU A 259 -14.47 -14.69 -2.98
N ASP A 260 -15.76 -14.52 -3.29
CA ASP A 260 -16.33 -13.22 -3.67
C ASP A 260 -16.39 -12.25 -2.47
N HIS A 261 -16.47 -12.78 -1.26
CA HIS A 261 -16.40 -11.98 -0.04
C HIS A 261 -14.96 -11.84 0.46
N LEU A 262 -14.14 -12.88 0.32
CA LEU A 262 -12.75 -12.86 0.76
C LEU A 262 -11.91 -11.90 -0.08
N ILE A 263 -11.94 -12.03 -1.41
CA ILE A 263 -11.02 -11.32 -2.31
C ILE A 263 -11.80 -10.23 -3.05
N VAL A 264 -11.56 -8.97 -2.71
CA VAL A 264 -12.32 -7.83 -3.25
C VAL A 264 -11.39 -6.71 -3.73
N LEU A 265 -11.88 -5.83 -4.59
CA LEU A 265 -11.19 -4.56 -4.85
C LEU A 265 -11.41 -3.57 -3.71
N THR A 266 -10.54 -2.56 -3.62
CA THR A 266 -10.72 -1.39 -2.73
C THR A 266 -12.14 -0.81 -2.83
N GLY A 267 -12.74 -0.52 -1.66
CA GLY A 267 -14.03 0.16 -1.59
C GLY A 267 -13.91 1.69 -1.61
N ILE A 268 -12.69 2.22 -1.48
CA ILE A 268 -12.44 3.65 -1.32
C ILE A 268 -12.06 4.25 -2.68
N ALA A 269 -12.91 5.15 -3.17
CA ALA A 269 -12.73 5.80 -4.46
C ALA A 269 -11.41 6.60 -4.56
N ASN A 270 -10.94 6.80 -5.79
CA ASN A 270 -9.81 7.68 -6.14
C ASN A 270 -8.47 7.32 -5.46
N ASN A 271 -8.24 6.03 -5.17
CA ASN A 271 -7.07 5.54 -4.44
C ASN A 271 -6.92 6.26 -3.09
N GLY A 272 -8.03 6.47 -2.40
CA GLY A 272 -8.09 7.24 -1.15
C GLY A 272 -7.70 6.48 0.10
N SER A 273 -7.49 5.15 0.04
CA SER A 273 -7.33 4.31 1.23
C SER A 273 -6.21 4.78 2.15
N ALA A 274 -5.02 5.11 1.60
CA ALA A 274 -3.91 5.66 2.38
C ALA A 274 -4.26 6.99 3.04
N THR A 275 -4.90 7.90 2.31
CA THR A 275 -5.32 9.21 2.85
C THR A 275 -6.28 9.04 4.03
N ILE A 276 -7.25 8.15 3.88
CA ILE A 276 -8.22 7.85 4.94
C ILE A 276 -7.53 7.20 6.13
N GLY A 277 -6.68 6.20 5.92
CA GLY A 277 -5.99 5.52 7.01
C GLY A 277 -5.06 6.45 7.77
N ASN A 278 -4.34 7.33 7.08
CA ASN A 278 -3.54 8.39 7.72
C ASN A 278 -4.40 9.26 8.63
N VAL A 279 -5.55 9.72 8.14
CA VAL A 279 -6.49 10.53 8.93
C VAL A 279 -7.02 9.74 10.13
N ALA A 280 -7.40 8.49 9.94
CA ALA A 280 -7.92 7.65 11.02
C ALA A 280 -6.85 7.37 12.10
N LEU A 281 -5.60 7.13 11.70
CA LEU A 281 -4.48 6.99 12.64
C LEU A 281 -4.19 8.31 13.37
N ALA A 282 -4.25 9.45 12.67
CA ALA A 282 -4.05 10.76 13.28
C ALA A 282 -5.12 11.07 14.31
N LYS A 283 -6.37 10.67 14.03
CA LYS A 283 -7.51 10.82 14.94
C LYS A 283 -7.26 10.13 16.28
N ASN A 284 -6.67 8.93 16.27
CA ASN A 284 -6.34 8.17 17.48
C ASN A 284 -5.29 8.83 18.37
N LEU A 285 -4.61 9.90 17.93
CA LEU A 285 -3.66 10.64 18.78
C LEU A 285 -4.33 11.69 19.67
N ILE A 286 -5.60 12.02 19.42
CA ILE A 286 -6.33 13.09 20.10
C ILE A 286 -7.44 12.53 21.01
N PHE A 287 -7.75 11.23 20.92
CA PHE A 287 -8.72 10.51 21.75
C PHE A 287 -8.03 9.43 22.57
#